data_AF-K1SU39-F1
#
_entry.id   AF-K1SU39-F1
#
_cell.length_a   1.000
_cell.length_b   1.000
_cell.length_c   1.000
_cell.angle_alpha   90.00
_cell.angle_beta   90.00
_cell.angle_gamma   90.00
#
_symmetry.space_group_name_H-M   'P 1'
#
loop_
_entity.id
_entity.type
_entity.pdbx_description
1 polymer ?
#
loop_
_entity_poly.entity_id
_entity_poly.type
_entity_poly.pdbx_seq_one_letter_code
_entity_poly.pdbx_strand_id
1 'polypeptide(L)' 'DLRPCLDYGVESYDNSAFFIRFAKDVTIRKTKTRWGNLCDNYKYAIDAKNVENLLLSDFDGHSVDESMDDYKLDNVSLIK' A
#
# COMPACT_ATOMS: atom_id res chain seq x y z
N ASP A 1 -18.07 4.38 26.97
CA ASP A 1 -17.04 4.85 26.04
C ASP A 1 -16.35 3.65 25.43
N LEU A 2 -16.81 3.21 24.25
CA LEU A 2 -16.20 2.08 23.53
C LEU A 2 -15.05 2.64 22.71
N ARG A 3 -13.85 2.55 23.27
CA ARG A 3 -12.64 2.89 22.53
C ARG A 3 -12.41 1.82 21.46
N PRO A 4 -12.06 2.19 20.22
CA PRO A 4 -11.74 1.21 19.18
C PRO A 4 -10.63 0.28 19.66
N CYS A 5 -10.88 -1.02 19.61
CA CYS A 5 -9.86 -2.05 19.80
C CYS A 5 -10.02 -3.12 18.71
N LEU A 6 -9.09 -4.06 18.62
CA LEU A 6 -9.13 -5.14 17.60
C LEU A 6 -10.46 -5.91 17.65
N ASP A 7 -11.01 -6.12 18.86
CA ASP A 7 -12.30 -6.79 19.05
C ASP A 7 -13.51 -5.97 18.57
N TYR A 8 -13.31 -4.69 18.26
CA TYR A 8 -14.35 -3.73 17.87
C TYR A 8 -13.95 -2.93 16.62
N GLY A 9 -13.60 -3.64 15.54
CA GLY A 9 -13.52 -3.09 14.19
C GLY A 9 -12.21 -2.39 13.82
N VAL A 10 -11.18 -2.47 14.66
CA VAL A 10 -9.82 -2.06 14.28
C VAL A 10 -9.17 -3.19 13.49
N GLU A 11 -8.69 -2.86 12.29
CA GLU A 11 -7.98 -3.80 11.43
C GLU A 11 -6.46 -3.56 11.53
N SER A 12 -5.68 -4.64 11.57
CA SER A 12 -4.22 -4.58 11.57
C SER A 12 -3.69 -4.96 10.19
N TYR A 13 -2.76 -4.16 9.69
CA TYR A 13 -2.15 -4.33 8.37
C TYR A 13 -0.64 -4.22 8.44
N ASP A 14 0.01 -4.80 7.42
CA ASP A 14 1.39 -4.52 7.12
C ASP A 14 1.56 -3.07 6.65
N ASN A 15 2.69 -2.48 7.02
CA ASN A 15 3.09 -1.16 6.59
C ASN A 15 3.70 -1.22 5.18
N SER A 16 3.06 -0.48 4.28
CA SER A 16 3.52 -0.31 2.91
C SER A 16 3.87 1.15 2.66
N ALA A 17 4.74 1.42 1.68
CA ALA A 17 5.13 2.80 1.40
C ALA A 17 3.92 3.64 0.96
N PHE A 18 3.00 3.03 0.19
CA PHE A 18 1.64 3.51 0.01
C PHE A 18 0.65 2.42 0.42
N PHE A 19 -0.28 2.80 1.31
CA PHE A 19 -1.40 1.95 1.74
C PHE A 19 -2.71 2.61 1.33
N ILE A 20 -3.45 1.97 0.42
CA ILE A 20 -4.63 2.57 -0.24
C ILE A 20 -5.81 1.62 -0.11
N ARG A 21 -6.95 2.10 0.38
CA ARG A 21 -8.18 1.32 0.57
C ARG A 21 -9.39 2.12 0.13
N PHE A 22 -10.34 1.47 -0.56
CA PHE A 22 -11.65 2.05 -0.90
C PHE A 22 -11.57 3.45 -1.51
N ALA A 23 -10.70 3.62 -2.51
CA ALA A 23 -10.38 4.91 -3.09
C ALA A 23 -10.70 4.94 -4.59
N LYS A 24 -10.86 6.14 -5.14
CA LYS A 24 -11.09 6.36 -6.57
C LYS A 24 -10.22 7.52 -7.08
N ASP A 25 -9.69 7.38 -8.29
CA ASP A 25 -8.90 8.39 -9.01
C ASP A 25 -7.63 8.81 -8.26
N VAL A 26 -6.85 7.83 -7.80
CA VAL A 26 -5.59 8.06 -7.09
C VAL A 26 -4.43 8.13 -8.08
N THR A 27 -3.63 9.20 -8.03
CA THR A 27 -2.41 9.32 -8.83
C THR A 27 -1.18 9.42 -7.93
N ILE A 28 -0.21 8.52 -8.14
CA ILE A 28 1.13 8.61 -7.57
C ILE A 28 2.08 8.91 -8.71
N ARG A 29 2.77 10.07 -8.64
CA ARG A 29 3.64 10.54 -9.71
C ARG A 29 5.01 10.97 -9.24
N LYS A 30 6.05 10.67 -10.03
CA LYS A 30 7.44 11.12 -9.79
C LYS A 30 7.93 10.82 -8.38
N THR A 31 7.61 9.62 -7.89
CA THR A 31 7.86 9.23 -6.51
C THR A 31 8.81 8.05 -6.48
N LYS A 32 9.78 8.14 -5.57
CA LYS A 32 10.74 7.08 -5.29
C LYS A 32 10.67 6.67 -3.82
N THR A 33 10.42 5.41 -3.53
CA THR A 33 10.37 4.91 -2.15
C THR A 33 11.65 4.17 -1.80
N ARG A 34 12.09 4.29 -0.55
CA ARG A 34 13.27 3.63 0.01
C ARG A 34 13.01 3.24 1.45
N TRP A 35 13.48 2.07 1.83
CA TRP A 35 13.36 1.57 3.19
C TRP A 35 14.57 2.00 4.01
N GLY A 36 14.33 2.51 5.21
CA GLY A 36 15.37 2.84 6.18
C GLY A 36 15.68 1.63 7.06
N ASN A 37 15.62 1.81 8.38
CA ASN A 37 15.67 0.69 9.30
C ASN A 37 14.42 -0.17 9.12
N LEU A 38 14.62 -1.45 8.80
CA LEU A 38 13.53 -2.38 8.51
C LEU A 38 12.82 -2.79 9.80
N CYS A 39 11.49 -2.76 9.76
CA CYS A 39 10.62 -3.34 10.78
C CYS A 39 9.88 -4.53 10.18
N ASP A 40 9.55 -5.53 11.00
CA ASP A 40 8.95 -6.80 10.52
C ASP A 40 7.63 -6.62 9.77
N ASN A 41 6.89 -5.54 10.07
CA ASN A 41 5.64 -5.20 9.42
C ASN A 41 5.82 -4.39 8.13
N TYR A 42 7.03 -4.01 7.73
CA TYR A 42 7.25 -3.36 6.44
C TYR A 42 7.17 -4.42 5.35
N LYS A 43 6.48 -4.15 4.24
CA LYS A 43 6.22 -5.16 3.21
C LYS A 43 6.32 -4.62 1.78
N TYR A 44 5.34 -3.84 1.34
CA TYR A 44 5.14 -3.54 -0.09
C TYR A 44 5.46 -2.08 -0.42
N ALA A 45 5.84 -1.81 -1.67
CA ALA A 45 5.89 -0.44 -2.18
C ALA A 45 4.46 0.12 -2.32
N ILE A 46 3.54 -0.68 -2.86
CA ILE A 46 2.11 -0.36 -2.95
C ILE A 46 1.31 -1.52 -2.35
N ASP A 47 0.49 -1.23 -1.36
CA ASP A 47 -0.60 -2.12 -0.93
C ASP A 47 -1.93 -1.41 -1.19
N ALA A 48 -2.67 -1.87 -2.19
CA ALA A 48 -3.93 -1.28 -2.63
C ALA A 48 -5.05 -2.32 -2.68
N LYS A 49 -6.21 -1.98 -2.09
CA LYS A 49 -7.40 -2.81 -2.13
C LYS A 49 -8.67 -2.01 -2.37
N ASN A 50 -9.52 -2.48 -3.29
CA ASN A 50 -10.75 -1.80 -3.71
C ASN A 50 -10.46 -0.36 -4.20
N VAL A 51 -9.61 -0.23 -5.22
CA VAL A 51 -9.21 1.07 -5.78
C VAL A 51 -9.57 1.17 -7.24
N GLU A 52 -10.36 2.17 -7.61
CA GLU A 52 -10.68 2.48 -9.01
C GLU A 52 -9.72 3.56 -9.53
N ASN A 53 -9.18 3.38 -10.73
CA ASN A 53 -8.36 4.38 -11.44
C ASN A 53 -7.08 4.78 -10.69
N LEU A 54 -6.28 3.80 -10.27
CA LEU A 54 -4.94 4.03 -9.74
C LEU A 54 -3.96 4.26 -10.89
N LEU A 55 -3.38 5.45 -10.96
CA LEU A 55 -2.32 5.81 -11.90
C LEU A 55 -0.97 5.85 -11.19
N LEU A 56 -0.03 5.03 -11.64
CA LEU A 56 1.38 5.07 -11.24
C LEU A 56 2.22 5.61 -12.40
N SER A 57 2.69 6.86 -12.28
CA SER A 57 3.46 7.53 -13.34
C SER A 57 4.84 7.92 -12.82
N ASP A 58 5.92 7.46 -13.46
CA ASP A 58 7.30 7.68 -12.97
C ASP A 58 7.48 7.24 -11.50
N PHE A 59 6.94 6.07 -11.14
CA PHE A 59 7.06 5.49 -9.80
C PHE A 59 8.21 4.47 -9.75
N ASP A 60 9.10 4.60 -8.77
CA ASP A 60 10.22 3.69 -8.47
C ASP A 60 10.13 3.28 -7.00
N GLY A 61 9.62 2.08 -6.74
CA GLY A 61 9.52 1.54 -5.40
C GLY A 61 9.55 0.03 -5.42
N HIS A 62 10.14 -0.56 -4.39
CA HIS A 62 10.26 -2.00 -4.24
C HIS A 62 9.74 -2.48 -2.89
N SER A 63 9.41 -3.76 -2.81
CA SER A 63 9.14 -4.44 -1.55
C SER A 63 10.38 -4.36 -0.63
N VAL A 64 10.16 -4.68 0.64
CA VAL A 64 11.26 -4.72 1.62
C VAL A 64 12.20 -5.92 1.41
N ASP A 65 11.69 -6.98 0.78
CA ASP A 65 12.34 -8.28 0.62
C ASP A 65 12.19 -8.75 -0.83
N GLU A 66 13.30 -9.14 -1.46
CA GLU A 66 13.33 -9.55 -2.88
C GLU A 66 12.48 -10.80 -3.18
N SER A 67 12.14 -11.61 -2.16
CA SER A 67 11.25 -12.76 -2.32
C SER A 67 9.76 -12.37 -2.41
N MET A 68 9.45 -11.09 -2.18
CA MET A 68 8.08 -10.57 -2.21
C MET A 68 7.85 -9.67 -3.43
N ASP A 69 6.63 -9.71 -3.96
CA ASP A 69 6.19 -8.77 -4.99
C ASP A 69 6.24 -7.33 -4.49
N ASP A 70 6.63 -6.40 -5.37
CA ASP A 70 6.66 -4.96 -5.06
C ASP A 70 5.27 -4.42 -4.70
N TYR A 71 4.22 -4.94 -5.36
CA TYR A 71 2.84 -4.47 -5.24
C TYR A 71 1.87 -5.58 -4.80
N LYS A 72 1.08 -5.29 -3.78
CA LYS A 72 -0.08 -6.09 -3.38
C LYS A 72 -1.35 -5.38 -3.84
N LEU A 73 -2.00 -5.92 -4.87
CA LEU A 73 -3.17 -5.33 -5.50
C LEU A 73 -4.36 -6.30 -5.42
N ASP A 74 -5.44 -5.88 -4.75
CA ASP A 74 -6.69 -6.66 -4.63
C ASP A 74 -7.89 -5.82 -5.08
N ASN A 75 -8.56 -6.22 -6.16
CA ASN A 75 -9.65 -5.46 -6.78
C ASN A 75 -9.24 -4.00 -7.09
N VAL A 76 -8.20 -3.85 -7.92
CA VAL A 76 -7.63 -2.54 -8.32
C VAL A 76 -7.69 -2.38 -9.83
N SER A 77 -8.23 -1.24 -10.29
CA SER A 77 -8.15 -0.81 -11.69
C SER A 77 -6.93 0.09 -11.86
N LEU A 78 -5.92 -0.39 -12.59
CA LEU A 78 -4.72 0.38 -12.93
C LEU A 78 -4.92 1.14 -14.25
N ILE A 79 -4.51 2.40 -14.27
CA ILE A 79 -4.38 3.20 -15.49
C ILE A 79 -2.93 3.11 -15.96
N LYS A 80 -2.75 2.76 -17.23
CA LYS A 80 -1.44 2.69 -17.90
C LYS A 80 -1.05 4.03 -18.51
#